data_AF-A0A7S0PIL5-F1
#
_entry.id   AF-A0A7S0PIL5-F1
#
_cell.length_a   1.000
_cell.length_b   1.000
_cell.length_c   1.000
_cell.angle_alpha   90.00
_cell.angle_beta   90.00
_cell.angle_gamma   90.00
#
_symmetry.space_group_name_H-M   'P 1'
#
loop_
_entity.id
_entity.type
_entity.pdbx_description
1 polymer ?
#
loop_
_entity_poly.entity_id
_entity_poly.type
_entity_poly.pdbx_seq_one_letter_code
_entity_poly.pdbx_strand_id
1 'polypeptide(L)'
;MLLAAPQRSSDSYREPTESRSMAALIADVLPRLRELDIVLASTSPRRAEILRAMGLPFTQRAPPFEEALEHRRFASPAHYVAANAWGKALSILAEPAEPAEHGEKTGR
;
A
#
# COMPACT_ATOMS: atom_id res chain seq x y z
N MET A 1 -38.77 55.22 -15.28
CA MET A 1 -38.81 53.90 -14.64
C MET A 1 -38.25 52.88 -15.63
N LEU A 2 -36.96 52.57 -15.54
CA LEU A 2 -36.34 51.38 -16.13
C LEU A 2 -34.98 51.18 -15.42
N LEU A 3 -34.87 50.13 -14.61
CA LEU A 3 -33.64 49.73 -13.90
C LEU A 3 -32.74 48.94 -14.86
N ALA A 4 -31.48 49.37 -15.02
CA ALA A 4 -30.43 48.52 -15.58
C ALA A 4 -29.48 48.13 -14.44
N ALA A 5 -29.50 46.84 -14.07
CA ALA A 5 -28.57 46.29 -13.09
C ALA A 5 -27.17 46.14 -13.69
N PRO A 6 -26.08 46.41 -12.94
CA PRO A 6 -24.73 46.21 -13.42
C PRO A 6 -24.41 44.71 -13.54
N GLN A 7 -23.79 44.35 -14.67
CA GLN A 7 -23.33 42.99 -14.97
C GLN A 7 -22.31 42.54 -13.92
N ARG A 8 -22.63 41.48 -13.17
CA ARG A 8 -21.68 40.83 -12.27
C ARG A 8 -20.64 40.08 -13.10
N SER A 9 -19.38 40.47 -12.92
CA SER A 9 -18.17 39.75 -13.34
C SER A 9 -18.23 38.29 -12.88
N SER A 10 -18.36 37.38 -13.84
CA SER A 10 -18.16 35.95 -13.66
C SER A 10 -16.66 35.64 -13.70
N ASP A 11 -15.96 35.92 -12.60
CA ASP A 11 -14.60 35.43 -12.42
C ASP A 11 -14.43 34.89 -11.01
N SER A 12 -14.79 33.61 -10.84
CA SER A 12 -14.24 32.70 -9.84
C SER A 12 -14.83 31.30 -10.03
N TYR A 13 -14.60 30.69 -11.21
CA TYR A 13 -14.61 29.22 -11.25
C TYR A 13 -13.33 28.78 -10.54
N ARG A 14 -13.45 28.47 -9.26
CA ARG A 14 -12.38 27.83 -8.50
C ARG A 14 -12.32 26.40 -9.03
N GLU A 15 -11.24 26.03 -9.70
CA GLU A 15 -10.99 24.65 -10.15
C GLU A 15 -11.37 23.68 -9.02
N PRO A 16 -12.25 22.70 -9.25
CA PRO A 16 -12.48 21.65 -8.29
C PRO A 16 -11.16 20.91 -8.14
N THR A 17 -10.59 20.92 -6.93
CA THR A 17 -9.39 20.17 -6.57
C THR A 17 -9.58 18.72 -7.06
N GLU A 18 -8.91 18.37 -8.16
CA GLU A 18 -9.17 17.12 -8.86
C GLU A 18 -8.96 15.95 -7.91
N SER A 19 -9.98 15.10 -7.80
CA SER A 19 -9.87 13.80 -7.13
C SER A 19 -8.87 12.97 -7.93
N ARG A 20 -7.60 13.02 -7.52
CA ARG A 20 -6.50 12.34 -8.21
C ARG A 20 -6.83 10.86 -8.32
N SER A 21 -6.80 10.32 -9.54
CA SER A 21 -7.13 8.92 -9.74
C SER A 21 -6.17 8.01 -8.96
N MET A 22 -6.67 6.90 -8.43
CA MET A 22 -5.83 5.93 -7.71
C MET A 22 -4.69 5.42 -8.59
N ALA A 23 -4.92 5.27 -9.89
CA ALA A 23 -3.90 4.90 -10.86
C ALA A 23 -2.77 5.94 -10.95
N ALA A 24 -3.11 7.24 -10.98
CA ALA A 24 -2.11 8.31 -10.98
C ALA A 24 -1.32 8.35 -9.66
N LEU A 25 -1.99 8.13 -8.52
CA LEU A 25 -1.32 8.03 -7.22
C LEU A 25 -0.33 6.85 -7.18
N ILE A 26 -0.73 5.70 -7.71
CA ILE A 26 0.14 4.51 -7.77
C ILE A 26 1.32 4.74 -8.71
N ALA A 27 1.11 5.35 -9.87
CA ALA A 27 2.17 5.62 -10.85
C ALA A 27 3.29 6.50 -10.28
N ASP A 28 2.94 7.46 -9.42
CA ASP A 28 3.90 8.35 -8.76
C ASP A 28 4.70 7.66 -7.64
N VAL A 29 4.07 6.71 -6.95
CA VAL A 29 4.65 6.09 -5.75
C VAL A 29 5.50 4.88 -6.11
N LEU A 30 5.12 4.11 -7.14
CA LEU A 30 5.82 2.89 -7.54
C LEU A 30 7.32 3.08 -7.79
N PRO A 31 7.80 4.13 -8.51
CA PRO A 31 9.23 4.34 -8.69
C PRO A 31 9.98 4.49 -7.37
N ARG A 32 9.44 5.25 -6.41
CA ARG A 32 10.05 5.46 -5.09
C ARG A 32 10.07 4.18 -4.26
N LEU A 33 9.03 3.36 -4.36
CA LEU A 33 8.99 2.07 -3.67
C LEU A 33 10.10 1.12 -4.14
N ARG A 34 10.53 1.20 -5.40
CA ARG A 34 11.63 0.35 -5.90
C ARG A 34 12.99 0.67 -5.29
N GLU A 35 13.12 1.84 -4.66
CA GLU A 35 14.35 2.26 -3.97
C GLU A 35 14.39 1.78 -2.51
N LEU A 36 13.33 1.13 -2.03
CA LEU A 36 13.22 0.64 -0.66
C LEU A 36 13.43 -0.88 -0.57
N ASP A 37 13.94 -1.32 0.57
CA ASP A 37 13.93 -2.74 0.95
C ASP A 37 12.53 -3.16 1.36
N ILE A 38 11.74 -3.63 0.39
CA ILE A 38 10.37 -4.08 0.63
C ILE A 38 10.38 -5.53 1.11
N VAL A 39 9.70 -5.78 2.22
CA VAL A 39 9.41 -7.13 2.71
C VAL A 39 7.92 -7.41 2.61
N LEU A 40 7.55 -8.46 1.87
CA LEU A 40 6.20 -9.03 1.90
C LEU A 40 6.09 -10.00 3.08
N ALA A 41 5.49 -9.55 4.18
CA ALA A 41 5.16 -10.35 5.36
C ALA A 41 3.94 -11.27 5.14
N SER A 42 4.00 -12.12 4.11
CA SER A 42 2.91 -13.04 3.76
C SER A 42 3.46 -14.28 3.05
N THR A 43 2.92 -15.46 3.37
CA THR A 43 3.20 -16.72 2.66
C THR A 43 2.34 -16.93 1.42
N SER A 44 1.42 -16.02 1.10
CA SER A 44 0.47 -16.19 0.00
C SER A 44 1.14 -16.07 -1.38
N PRO A 45 1.11 -17.12 -2.23
CA PRO A 45 1.70 -17.06 -3.57
C PRO A 45 1.03 -15.99 -4.43
N ARG A 46 -0.31 -15.88 -4.35
CA ARG A 46 -1.10 -14.89 -5.10
C ARG A 46 -0.71 -13.45 -4.78
N ARG A 47 -0.41 -13.13 -3.51
CA ARG A 47 0.04 -11.76 -3.15
C ARG A 47 1.41 -11.45 -3.73
N ALA A 48 2.32 -12.43 -3.74
CA ALA A 48 3.61 -12.28 -4.38
C ALA A 48 3.49 -12.09 -5.90
N GLU A 49 2.60 -12.83 -6.56
CA GLU A 49 2.31 -12.66 -8.00
C GLU A 49 1.82 -11.24 -8.33
N ILE A 50 0.88 -10.70 -7.53
CA ILE A 50 0.37 -9.33 -7.71
C ILE A 50 1.50 -8.30 -7.57
N LEU A 51 2.34 -8.40 -6.54
CA LEU A 51 3.46 -7.47 -6.36
C LEU A 51 4.49 -7.58 -7.49
N ARG A 52 4.80 -8.81 -7.95
CA ARG A 52 5.70 -9.04 -9.10
C ARG A 52 5.14 -8.43 -10.38
N ALA A 53 3.84 -8.56 -10.63
CA ALA A 53 3.19 -7.97 -11.80
C ALA A 53 3.26 -6.44 -11.82
N MET A 54 3.42 -5.79 -10.66
CA MET A 54 3.66 -4.34 -10.55
C MET A 54 5.14 -3.94 -10.75
N GLY A 55 6.04 -4.91 -10.92
CA GLY A 55 7.48 -4.67 -11.07
C GLY A 55 8.12 -4.10 -9.81
N LEU A 56 7.64 -4.51 -8.63
CA LEU A 56 8.25 -4.16 -7.35
C LEU A 56 9.26 -5.24 -6.95
N PRO A 57 10.52 -4.87 -6.62
CA PRO A 57 11.43 -5.78 -5.95
C PRO A 57 10.97 -5.97 -4.50
N PHE A 58 10.96 -7.21 -4.00
CA PHE A 58 10.67 -7.49 -2.60
C PHE A 58 11.23 -8.85 -2.17
N THR A 59 11.46 -8.98 -0.88
CA THR A 59 11.72 -10.27 -0.23
C THR A 59 10.45 -10.79 0.42
N GLN A 60 10.13 -12.06 0.22
CA GLN A 60 8.97 -12.69 0.86
C GLN A 60 9.41 -13.38 2.15
N ARG A 61 8.79 -13.04 3.27
CA ARG A 61 9.02 -13.69 4.58
C ARG A 61 7.71 -14.19 5.18
N ALA A 62 7.75 -15.37 5.79
CA ALA A 62 6.64 -15.87 6.58
C ALA A 62 6.58 -15.11 7.92
N PRO A 63 5.46 -14.44 8.26
CA PRO A 63 5.37 -13.73 9.53
C PRO A 63 5.21 -14.74 10.68
N PRO A 64 6.01 -14.65 11.76
CA PRO A 64 5.88 -15.50 12.95
C PRO A 64 4.67 -15.14 13.84
N PHE A 65 3.78 -14.27 13.35
CA PHE A 65 2.63 -13.78 14.10
C PHE A 65 1.52 -14.82 14.16
N GLU A 66 1.06 -15.16 15.36
CA GLU A 66 -0.10 -16.02 15.57
C GLU A 66 -1.40 -15.19 15.44
N GLU A 67 -2.26 -15.57 14.51
CA GLU A 67 -3.55 -14.90 14.24
C GLU A 67 -4.65 -15.28 15.27
N ALA A 68 -4.34 -15.12 16.55
CA ALA A 68 -5.23 -15.47 17.66
C ALA A 68 -5.94 -14.25 18.29
N LEU A 69 -6.05 -13.14 17.55
CA LEU A 69 -6.72 -11.93 18.06
C LEU A 69 -8.21 -12.20 18.33
N GLU A 70 -8.72 -11.75 19.48
CA GLU A 70 -10.11 -11.97 19.86
C GLU A 70 -11.06 -11.07 19.05
N HIS A 71 -11.88 -11.68 18.20
CA HIS A 71 -12.81 -10.98 17.29
C HIS A 71 -13.73 -9.96 17.99
N ARG A 72 -14.18 -10.26 19.22
CA ARG A 72 -15.11 -9.40 19.99
C ARG A 72 -14.51 -8.06 20.37
N ARG A 73 -13.18 -7.92 20.32
CA ARG A 73 -12.47 -6.69 20.68
C ARG A 73 -12.41 -5.67 19.55
N PHE A 74 -12.93 -6.00 18.36
CA PHE A 74 -12.88 -5.13 17.19
C PHE A 74 -14.26 -4.60 16.83
N ALA A 75 -14.34 -3.30 16.56
CA ALA A 75 -15.59 -2.63 16.20
C ALA A 75 -16.17 -3.12 14.86
N SER A 76 -15.34 -3.69 13.97
CA SER A 76 -15.77 -4.25 12.69
C SER A 76 -14.78 -5.30 12.15
N PRO A 77 -15.19 -6.14 11.18
CA PRO A 77 -14.29 -7.09 10.51
C PRO A 77 -13.10 -6.41 9.83
N ALA A 78 -13.28 -5.19 9.30
CA ALA A 78 -12.20 -4.44 8.68
C ALA A 78 -11.10 -4.08 9.68
N HIS A 79 -11.47 -3.67 10.90
CA HIS A 79 -10.51 -3.41 11.97
C HIS A 79 -9.76 -4.68 12.40
N TYR A 80 -10.47 -5.81 12.48
CA TYR A 80 -9.85 -7.10 12.80
C TYR A 80 -8.80 -7.51 11.76
N VAL A 81 -9.14 -7.42 10.47
CA VAL A 81 -8.20 -7.76 9.38
C VAL A 81 -7.01 -6.81 9.36
N ALA A 82 -7.24 -5.51 9.54
CA ALA A 82 -6.16 -4.52 9.61
C ALA A 82 -5.21 -4.78 10.78
N ALA A 83 -5.74 -5.12 11.96
CA ALA A 83 -4.94 -5.46 13.13
C ALA A 83 -4.08 -6.73 12.92
N ASN A 84 -4.63 -7.77 12.29
CA ASN A 84 -3.86 -8.97 11.93
C ASN A 84 -2.77 -8.65 10.89
N ALA A 85 -3.08 -7.85 9.87
CA ALA A 85 -2.10 -7.45 8.87
C ALA A 85 -0.95 -6.64 9.50
N TRP A 86 -1.29 -5.73 10.42
CA TRP A 86 -0.31 -4.96 11.18
C TRP A 86 0.57 -5.85 12.07
N GLY A 87 -0.04 -6.79 12.80
CA GLY A 87 0.68 -7.75 13.65
C GLY A 87 1.69 -8.58 12.85
N LYS A 88 1.30 -9.07 11.66
CA LYS A 88 2.20 -9.79 10.74
C LYS A 88 3.36 -8.94 10.25
N ALA A 89 3.11 -7.68 9.91
CA ALA A 89 4.17 -6.80 9.41
C ALA A 89 5.19 -6.49 10.52
N LEU A 90 4.72 -6.19 11.74
CA LEU A 90 5.59 -5.91 12.87
C LEU A 90 6.40 -7.13 13.32
N SER A 91 5.83 -8.32 13.24
CA SER A 91 6.54 -9.53 13.72
C SER A 91 7.80 -9.85 12.91
N ILE A 92 7.86 -9.41 11.65
CA ILE A 92 9.06 -9.49 10.81
C ILE A 92 10.20 -8.58 11.32
N LEU A 93 9.89 -7.45 11.94
CA LEU A 93 10.89 -6.52 12.49
C LEU A 93 11.50 -7.03 13.81
N ALA A 94 10.74 -7.84 14.54
CA ALA A 94 11.18 -8.42 15.80
C ALA A 94 12.14 -9.62 15.60
N GLU A 95 12.17 -10.21 14.40
CA GLU A 95 13.14 -11.24 14.04
C GLU A 95 14.32 -10.66 13.24
N PRO A 96 15.57 -11.01 13.58
CA PRO A 96 16.70 -10.72 12.70
C PRO A 96 16.44 -11.35 11.34
N ALA A 97 16.65 -10.59 10.27
CA ALA A 97 16.60 -11.15 8.93
C ALA A 97 17.78 -12.14 8.80
N GLU A 98 17.48 -13.42 8.66
CA GLU A 98 18.49 -14.37 8.15
C GLU A 98 18.95 -13.85 6.78
N PRO A 99 20.27 -13.77 6.53
CA PRO A 99 20.80 -13.24 5.28
C PRO A 99 20.24 -14.07 4.11
N ALA A 100 19.62 -13.38 3.16
CA ALA A 100 19.06 -14.02 1.97
C ALA A 100 20.19 -14.66 1.16
N GLU A 101 20.29 -15.99 1.15
CA GLU A 101 21.17 -16.71 0.25
C GLU A 101 20.85 -16.28 -1.18
N HIS A 102 21.75 -15.49 -1.76
CA HIS A 102 21.73 -15.18 -3.16
C HIS A 102 21.99 -16.49 -3.89
N GLY A 103 20.93 -17.06 -4.46
CA GLY A 103 21.04 -18.19 -5.36
C GLY A 103 21.83 -17.77 -6.58
N GLU A 104 23.16 -17.92 -6.51
CA GLU A 104 24.02 -18.04 -7.68
C GLU A 104 23.53 -19.24 -8.48
N LYS A 105 22.73 -18.98 -9.51
CA LYS A 105 22.62 -19.91 -10.63
C LYS A 105 23.92 -19.82 -11.41
N THR A 106 24.94 -20.52 -10.92
CA THR A 106 26.13 -20.80 -11.73
C THR A 106 25.70 -21.72 -12.86
N GLY A 107 25.80 -21.20 -14.09
CA GLY A 107 25.56 -21.98 -15.29
C GLY A 107 26.66 -23.00 -15.48
N ARG A 108 26.28 -24.22 -15.84
CA ARG A 108 27.02 -25.13 -16.72
C ARG A 108 26.03 -25.98 -17.50
#